data_AF-A0A2G6BRF5-F1
#
_entry.id   AF-A0A2G6BRF5-F1
#
_cell.length_a   1.000
_cell.length_b   1.000
_cell.length_c   1.000
_cell.angle_alpha   90.00
_cell.angle_beta   90.00
_cell.angle_gamma   90.00
#
_symmetry.space_group_name_H-M   'P 1'
#
loop_
_entity.id
_entity.type
_entity.pdbx_description
1 polymer ?
#
loop_
_entity_poly.entity_id
_entity_poly.type
_entity_poly.pdbx_seq_one_letter_code
_entity_poly.pdbx_strand_id
1 'polypeptide(L)'
;MSFYRDQTESLFRSLNIDSRKLEEDLKAGLHSEGIEFIVNSGMTEVLAKFESALDYFCDESMERISYTDDKMLQVLLMSLHHLERFDDFKRVRESLKDKNKKIYDLYDGYEDFQKSDKQISGKFIKVRYDKRLENEVDFLLSDLDQVEMFLERYWDREQFPDIYVTLLYSSNGNNYNPYLKESFFSIGNFYASEHNKTKLSKMLIHDFVKLCNITNAEAVSGLRISEEDLPNFTFLDEGYALWQENEYEEIHSGAAFYAHNCAYHILKNNLIEFVRIGTEWMSFDLCKKYPVIQELGTSFIYFIIDRVSPLKVLNLFSKNSSDANLISWDEYVRFSLGKSFVELREEWRDFIFDKFKNETKSSYDILSYIRLEEETDEHYCFYYDSNSPVKGRNNVFVYDDQDKLLDVWDKFGRLMVEKKGKTEYLTFYVVYRNFSQIKKYEL
;
A
#
# COMPACT_ATOMS: atom_id res chain seq x y z
N MET A 1 29.32 13.69 12.18
CA MET A 1 28.50 12.65 11.50
C MET A 1 27.83 11.67 12.46
N SER A 2 28.46 11.19 13.56
CA SER A 2 27.73 10.37 14.57
C SER A 2 26.96 11.20 15.61
N PHE A 3 27.38 12.44 15.89
CA PHE A 3 26.85 13.24 17.00
C PHE A 3 25.37 13.67 16.84
N TYR A 4 24.92 13.97 15.61
CA TYR A 4 23.53 14.35 15.34
C TYR A 4 22.60 13.14 15.30
N ARG A 5 23.04 12.00 14.75
CA ARG A 5 22.24 10.76 14.72
C ARG A 5 21.97 10.22 16.13
N ASP A 6 22.97 10.27 17.01
CA ASP A 6 22.86 9.85 18.41
C ASP A 6 22.01 10.82 19.25
N GLN A 7 22.10 12.13 18.99
CA GLN A 7 21.22 13.11 19.63
C GLN A 7 19.78 13.00 19.13
N THR A 8 19.54 12.75 17.84
CA THR A 8 18.20 12.56 17.28
C THR A 8 17.56 11.27 17.78
N GLU A 9 18.29 10.15 17.84
CA GLU A 9 17.79 8.93 18.47
C GLU A 9 17.54 9.11 19.98
N SER A 10 18.41 9.83 20.69
CA SER A 10 18.19 10.20 22.10
C SER A 10 17.03 11.18 22.29
N LEU A 11 16.81 12.07 21.33
CA LEU A 11 15.71 13.02 21.30
C LEU A 11 14.42 12.32 20.90
N PHE A 12 14.41 11.14 20.28
CA PHE A 12 13.19 10.36 20.00
C PHE A 12 12.89 9.31 21.08
N ARG A 13 13.93 8.68 21.66
CA ARG A 13 13.80 7.73 22.78
C ARG A 13 13.34 8.37 24.10
N SER A 14 13.32 9.70 24.20
CA SER A 14 12.92 10.45 25.40
C SER A 14 11.53 11.11 25.32
N LEU A 15 10.69 10.75 24.32
CA LEU A 15 9.44 11.45 23.97
C LEU A 15 8.21 10.55 24.16
N ASN A 16 7.07 10.87 24.76
CA ASN A 16 6.53 11.97 25.58
C ASN A 16 6.88 13.43 25.25
N ILE A 17 7.33 13.76 24.04
CA ILE A 17 7.39 15.17 23.62
C ILE A 17 6.02 15.61 23.14
N ASP A 18 5.63 16.76 23.67
CA ASP A 18 4.60 17.62 23.13
C ASP A 18 4.86 17.87 21.63
N SER A 19 4.00 17.34 20.77
CA SER A 19 4.04 17.53 19.30
C SER A 19 4.33 18.97 18.87
N ARG A 20 3.91 19.97 19.67
CA ARG A 20 4.16 21.39 19.40
C ARG A 20 5.63 21.76 19.54
N LYS A 21 6.33 21.22 20.54
CA LYS A 21 7.75 21.47 20.73
C LYS A 21 8.58 20.85 19.60
N LEU A 22 8.22 19.65 19.15
CA LEU A 22 8.85 19.04 17.99
C LEU A 22 8.63 19.88 16.72
N GLU A 23 7.41 20.37 16.49
CA GLU A 23 7.11 21.27 15.38
C GLU A 23 7.95 22.55 15.43
N GLU A 24 8.06 23.17 16.61
CA GLU A 24 8.87 24.38 16.83
C GLU A 24 10.37 24.13 16.58
N ASP A 25 10.92 23.03 17.10
CA ASP A 25 12.32 22.65 16.93
C ASP A 25 12.63 22.34 15.45
N LEU A 26 11.72 21.67 14.74
CA LEU A 26 11.85 21.40 13.30
C LEU A 26 11.79 22.68 12.49
N LYS A 27 10.84 23.57 12.77
CA LYS A 27 10.75 24.89 12.10
C LYS A 27 12.00 25.72 12.36
N ALA A 28 12.51 25.73 13.58
CA ALA A 28 13.72 26.46 13.94
C ALA A 28 14.96 25.92 13.20
N GLY A 29 15.13 24.59 13.17
CA GLY A 29 16.23 23.95 12.42
C GLY A 29 16.13 24.20 10.92
N LEU A 30 14.92 24.12 10.36
CA LEU A 30 14.68 24.47 8.96
C LEU A 30 15.03 25.94 8.69
N HIS A 31 14.66 26.86 9.59
CA HIS A 31 15.00 28.29 9.45
C HIS A 31 16.49 28.59 9.57
N SER A 32 17.23 27.87 10.42
CA SER A 32 18.65 28.16 10.66
C SER A 32 19.60 27.50 9.66
N GLU A 33 19.26 26.30 9.21
CA GLU A 33 20.15 25.42 8.44
C GLU A 33 19.55 25.02 7.08
N GLY A 34 18.30 25.39 6.80
CA GLY A 34 17.60 25.07 5.56
C GLY A 34 17.32 23.57 5.41
N ILE A 35 17.11 23.15 4.18
CA ILE A 35 16.75 21.75 3.87
C ILE A 35 17.84 20.72 4.22
N GLU A 36 19.10 21.16 4.36
CA GLU A 36 20.22 20.30 4.78
C GLU A 36 19.99 19.73 6.18
N PHE A 37 19.36 20.49 7.08
CA PHE A 37 19.00 20.00 8.40
C PHE A 37 18.08 18.77 8.32
N ILE A 38 17.11 18.76 7.40
CA ILE A 38 16.14 17.67 7.25
C ILE A 38 16.75 16.45 6.61
N VAL A 39 17.57 16.65 5.57
CA VAL A 39 18.32 15.56 4.94
C VAL A 39 19.28 14.93 5.94
N ASN A 40 20.03 15.74 6.69
CA ASN A 40 21.05 15.26 7.63
C ASN A 40 20.45 14.64 8.91
N SER A 41 19.26 15.07 9.33
CA SER A 41 18.54 14.53 10.48
C SER A 41 17.66 13.32 10.13
N GLY A 42 17.40 13.06 8.84
CA GLY A 42 16.50 12.01 8.38
C GLY A 42 15.03 12.27 8.77
N MET A 43 14.64 13.54 8.95
CA MET A 43 13.33 13.94 9.48
C MET A 43 12.28 14.29 8.41
N THR A 44 12.56 14.02 7.13
CA THR A 44 11.70 14.38 5.99
C THR A 44 10.23 13.97 6.18
N GLU A 45 10.01 12.76 6.68
CA GLU A 45 8.67 12.21 6.92
C GLU A 45 7.96 12.84 8.13
N VAL A 46 8.73 13.27 9.13
CA VAL A 46 8.19 13.87 10.36
C VAL A 46 7.72 15.29 10.10
N LEU A 47 8.44 16.04 9.27
CA LEU A 47 8.08 17.42 8.96
C LEU A 47 6.81 17.51 8.10
N ALA A 48 6.60 16.52 7.24
CA ALA A 48 5.36 16.36 6.47
C ALA A 48 4.11 16.06 7.32
N LYS A 49 4.27 15.75 8.62
CA LYS A 49 3.15 15.61 9.57
C LYS A 49 2.61 16.96 10.05
N PHE A 50 3.37 18.04 9.91
CA PHE A 50 3.01 19.36 10.41
C PHE A 50 2.55 20.24 9.25
N GLU A 51 1.24 20.32 9.05
CA GLU A 51 0.61 21.14 8.00
C GLU A 51 1.14 22.59 7.99
N SER A 52 1.31 23.16 9.19
CA SER A 52 1.84 24.50 9.44
C SER A 52 3.32 24.71 9.04
N ALA A 53 4.05 23.65 8.69
CA ALA A 53 5.44 23.70 8.24
C ALA A 53 5.59 23.34 6.75
N LEU A 54 4.52 22.89 6.09
CA LEU A 54 4.57 22.38 4.72
C LEU A 54 4.96 23.45 3.71
N ASP A 55 4.42 24.66 3.80
CA ASP A 55 4.73 25.74 2.84
C ASP A 55 6.24 26.02 2.81
N TYR A 56 6.83 26.16 4.00
CA TYR A 56 8.26 26.44 4.13
C TYR A 56 9.12 25.25 3.68
N PHE A 57 8.73 24.03 4.04
CA PHE A 57 9.35 22.81 3.53
C PHE A 57 9.34 22.74 2.00
N CYS A 58 8.22 23.09 1.39
CA CYS A 58 8.07 23.09 -0.06
C CYS A 58 8.99 24.13 -0.68
N ASP A 59 9.00 25.37 -0.18
CA ASP A 59 9.85 26.44 -0.71
C ASP A 59 11.35 26.07 -0.66
N GLU A 60 11.83 25.62 0.50
CA GLU A 60 13.23 25.21 0.68
C GLU A 60 13.60 24.00 -0.20
N SER A 61 12.68 23.05 -0.38
CA SER A 61 12.90 21.90 -1.25
C SER A 61 12.91 22.28 -2.73
N MET A 62 12.07 23.24 -3.14
CA MET A 62 11.95 23.72 -4.51
C MET A 62 13.22 24.42 -5.02
N GLU A 63 14.01 25.03 -4.13
CA GLU A 63 15.30 25.61 -4.46
C GLU A 63 16.38 24.56 -4.77
N ARG A 64 16.21 23.33 -4.28
CA ARG A 64 17.25 22.28 -4.31
C ARG A 64 16.82 20.96 -4.94
N ILE A 65 15.71 20.94 -5.69
CA ILE A 65 15.12 19.76 -6.36
C ILE A 65 16.16 18.86 -7.05
N SER A 66 17.19 19.44 -7.68
CA SER A 66 18.21 18.68 -8.40
C SER A 66 19.03 17.74 -7.51
N TYR A 67 19.14 18.03 -6.21
CA TYR A 67 19.94 17.31 -5.22
C TYR A 67 19.11 16.54 -4.19
N THR A 68 17.78 16.61 -4.31
CA THR A 68 16.84 15.91 -3.43
C THR A 68 16.72 14.44 -3.84
N ASP A 69 16.68 13.53 -2.86
CA ASP A 69 16.47 12.10 -3.13
C ASP A 69 15.00 11.77 -3.47
N ASP A 70 14.77 10.58 -4.03
CA ASP A 70 13.46 10.13 -4.50
C ASP A 70 12.40 10.02 -3.39
N LYS A 71 12.80 9.74 -2.15
CA LYS A 71 11.87 9.62 -1.02
C LYS A 71 11.34 11.00 -0.65
N MET A 72 12.24 11.97 -0.56
CA MET A 72 11.90 13.36 -0.27
C MET A 72 11.14 14.03 -1.41
N LEU A 73 11.44 13.71 -2.67
CA LEU A 73 10.66 14.19 -3.82
C LEU A 73 9.21 13.67 -3.79
N GLN A 74 8.98 12.42 -3.37
CA GLN A 74 7.62 11.89 -3.18
C GLN A 74 6.84 12.63 -2.08
N VAL A 75 7.50 12.89 -0.94
CA VAL A 75 6.90 13.69 0.15
C VAL A 75 6.58 15.10 -0.35
N LEU A 76 7.51 15.74 -1.06
CA LEU A 76 7.31 17.07 -1.65
C LEU A 76 6.12 17.10 -2.62
N LEU A 77 5.98 16.11 -3.50
CA LEU A 77 4.84 16.02 -4.42
C LEU A 77 3.51 15.96 -3.67
N MET A 78 3.38 15.08 -2.66
CA MET A 78 2.14 15.00 -1.87
C MET A 78 1.86 16.30 -1.09
N SER A 79 2.88 16.92 -0.52
CA SER A 79 2.75 18.22 0.18
C SER A 79 2.32 19.35 -0.76
N LEU A 80 2.92 19.45 -1.96
CA LEU A 80 2.54 20.44 -2.95
C LEU A 80 1.10 20.25 -3.43
N HIS A 81 0.66 19.00 -3.60
CA HIS A 81 -0.75 18.72 -3.92
C HIS A 81 -1.68 19.10 -2.77
N HIS A 82 -1.30 18.79 -1.52
CA HIS A 82 -2.08 19.17 -0.34
C HIS A 82 -2.28 20.69 -0.27
N LEU A 83 -1.22 21.46 -0.49
CA LEU A 83 -1.18 22.93 -0.54
C LEU A 83 -1.73 23.54 -1.84
N GLU A 84 -2.19 22.73 -2.79
CA GLU A 84 -2.74 23.16 -4.08
C GLU A 84 -1.74 23.94 -4.96
N ARG A 85 -0.44 23.68 -4.80
CA ARG A 85 0.67 24.26 -5.57
C ARG A 85 0.97 23.43 -6.83
N PHE A 86 -0.01 23.31 -7.72
CA PHE A 86 0.05 22.39 -8.88
C PHE A 86 1.15 22.73 -9.91
N ASP A 87 1.48 24.01 -10.09
CA ASP A 87 2.59 24.42 -10.99
C ASP A 87 3.95 23.94 -10.46
N ASP A 88 4.18 24.07 -9.15
CA ASP A 88 5.37 23.56 -8.49
C ASP A 88 5.39 22.03 -8.50
N PHE A 89 4.24 21.39 -8.27
CA PHE A 89 4.09 19.94 -8.38
C PHE A 89 4.54 19.46 -9.76
N LYS A 90 4.05 20.11 -10.83
CA LYS A 90 4.41 19.78 -12.21
C LYS A 90 5.92 19.91 -12.43
N ARG A 91 6.54 20.98 -11.93
CA ARG A 91 7.98 21.20 -12.03
C ARG A 91 8.78 20.09 -11.32
N VAL A 92 8.36 19.68 -10.13
CA VAL A 92 9.01 18.57 -9.40
C VAL A 92 8.83 17.26 -10.15
N ARG A 93 7.60 16.96 -10.60
CA ARG A 93 7.29 15.75 -11.37
C ARG A 93 8.15 15.67 -12.62
N GLU A 94 8.21 16.72 -13.45
CA GLU A 94 9.03 16.73 -14.68
C GLU A 94 10.52 16.49 -14.38
N SER A 95 11.04 16.91 -13.23
CA SER A 95 12.42 16.62 -12.84
C SER A 95 12.70 15.11 -12.61
N LEU A 96 11.66 14.32 -12.36
CA LEU A 96 11.72 12.86 -12.20
C LEU A 96 11.66 12.10 -13.52
N LYS A 97 11.28 12.74 -14.63
CA LYS A 97 11.03 12.05 -15.91
C LYS A 97 12.20 11.19 -16.37
N ASP A 98 13.41 11.73 -16.29
CA ASP A 98 14.64 11.05 -16.69
C ASP A 98 15.39 10.41 -15.50
N LYS A 99 15.03 10.77 -14.25
CA LYS A 99 15.68 10.26 -13.03
C LYS A 99 15.00 9.00 -12.49
N ASN A 100 13.68 9.02 -12.41
CA ASN A 100 12.84 7.95 -11.88
C ASN A 100 11.47 7.94 -12.57
N LYS A 101 11.43 7.31 -13.75
CA LYS A 101 10.22 7.18 -14.56
C LYS A 101 9.04 6.54 -13.82
N LYS A 102 9.31 5.62 -12.88
CA LYS A 102 8.26 4.96 -12.10
C LYS A 102 7.52 5.93 -11.18
N ILE A 103 8.24 6.81 -10.48
CA ILE A 103 7.60 7.84 -9.63
C ILE A 103 6.92 8.88 -10.53
N TYR A 104 7.56 9.28 -11.63
CA TYR A 104 6.96 10.17 -12.62
C TYR A 104 5.60 9.64 -13.14
N ASP A 105 5.52 8.36 -13.51
CA ASP A 105 4.31 7.73 -14.03
C ASP A 105 3.24 7.55 -12.95
N LEU A 106 3.63 7.31 -11.68
CA LEU A 106 2.69 7.15 -10.57
C LEU A 106 1.83 8.40 -10.32
N TYR A 107 2.43 9.58 -10.44
CA TYR A 107 1.78 10.86 -10.18
C TYR A 107 1.18 11.49 -11.43
N ASP A 108 1.09 10.76 -12.53
CA ASP A 108 0.52 11.26 -13.78
C ASP A 108 -0.97 11.64 -13.62
N GLY A 109 -1.28 12.90 -13.92
CA GLY A 109 -2.62 13.48 -13.83
C GLY A 109 -2.93 14.18 -12.50
N TYR A 110 -2.01 14.16 -11.53
CA TYR A 110 -2.16 14.90 -10.26
C TYR A 110 -1.98 16.40 -10.46
N GLU A 111 -1.09 16.82 -11.36
CA GLU A 111 -0.84 18.22 -11.70
C GLU A 111 -2.01 18.88 -12.46
N ASP A 112 -2.85 18.07 -13.11
CA ASP A 112 -4.01 18.53 -13.87
C ASP A 112 -5.28 18.60 -13.00
N PHE A 113 -5.16 18.36 -11.70
CA PHE A 113 -6.28 18.35 -10.77
C PHE A 113 -7.01 19.70 -10.76
N GLN A 114 -8.30 19.67 -11.10
CA GLN A 114 -9.16 20.85 -11.07
C GLN A 114 -10.13 20.70 -9.92
N LYS A 115 -9.80 21.23 -8.74
CA LYS A 115 -10.65 21.13 -7.55
C LYS A 115 -12.08 21.63 -7.85
N SER A 116 -13.08 20.82 -7.55
CA SER A 116 -14.48 21.29 -7.55
C SER A 116 -14.74 22.25 -6.39
N ASP A 117 -15.60 23.24 -6.61
CA ASP A 117 -16.08 24.15 -5.57
C ASP A 117 -16.97 23.44 -4.52
N LYS A 118 -17.44 22.23 -4.85
CA LYS A 118 -18.20 21.38 -3.95
C LYS A 118 -17.28 20.41 -3.22
N GLN A 119 -17.65 20.10 -1.98
CA GLN A 119 -17.04 19.06 -1.18
C GLN A 119 -18.13 18.15 -0.64
N ILE A 120 -17.85 16.86 -0.60
CA ILE A 120 -18.71 15.88 0.05
C ILE A 120 -18.04 15.53 1.37
N SER A 121 -18.75 15.68 2.47
CA SER A 121 -18.23 15.40 3.81
C SER A 121 -19.17 14.42 4.50
N GLY A 122 -18.62 13.28 4.86
CA GLY A 122 -19.20 12.42 5.88
C GLY A 122 -18.82 12.92 7.28
N LYS A 123 -18.98 12.04 8.26
CA LYS A 123 -18.62 12.25 9.66
C LYS A 123 -17.10 12.22 9.89
N PHE A 124 -16.36 11.38 9.16
CA PHE A 124 -14.91 11.17 9.31
C PHE A 124 -14.16 11.36 7.99
N ILE A 125 -14.83 11.09 6.87
CA ILE A 125 -14.24 11.14 5.54
C ILE A 125 -14.65 12.45 4.87
N LYS A 126 -13.67 13.30 4.56
CA LYS A 126 -13.84 14.53 3.80
C LYS A 126 -13.33 14.31 2.39
N VAL A 127 -14.22 14.42 1.41
CA VAL A 127 -13.90 14.16 0.01
C VAL A 127 -13.82 15.47 -0.77
N ARG A 128 -12.64 15.75 -1.32
CA ARG A 128 -12.44 16.68 -2.43
C ARG A 128 -12.30 15.90 -3.72
N TYR A 129 -12.74 16.47 -4.83
CA TYR A 129 -12.72 15.77 -6.11
C TYR A 129 -12.48 16.72 -7.27
N ASP A 130 -12.00 16.14 -8.37
CA ASP A 130 -11.77 16.86 -9.62
C ASP A 130 -13.11 17.23 -10.26
N LYS A 131 -13.28 18.48 -10.72
CA LYS A 131 -14.52 18.98 -11.31
C LYS A 131 -15.00 18.13 -12.49
N ARG A 132 -14.10 17.44 -13.18
CA ARG A 132 -14.43 16.54 -14.31
C ARG A 132 -15.26 15.33 -13.88
N LEU A 133 -15.33 15.05 -12.58
CA LEU A 133 -16.10 13.96 -11.96
C LEU A 133 -17.45 14.43 -11.39
N GLU A 134 -17.84 15.69 -11.58
CA GLU A 134 -19.04 16.28 -10.95
C GLU A 134 -20.34 15.53 -11.26
N ASN A 135 -20.45 14.87 -12.42
CA ASN A 135 -21.67 14.17 -12.79
C ASN A 135 -21.78 12.79 -12.15
N GLU A 136 -20.65 12.21 -11.76
CA GLU A 136 -20.54 10.84 -11.28
C GLU A 136 -20.44 10.78 -9.76
N VAL A 137 -19.82 11.78 -9.13
CA VAL A 137 -19.38 11.70 -7.73
C VAL A 137 -20.54 11.58 -6.74
N ASP A 138 -21.66 12.28 -6.97
CA ASP A 138 -22.83 12.24 -6.08
C ASP A 138 -23.41 10.83 -6.01
N PHE A 139 -23.40 10.10 -7.13
CA PHE A 139 -23.82 8.70 -7.18
C PHE A 139 -22.76 7.78 -6.59
N LEU A 140 -21.48 7.96 -6.96
CA LEU A 140 -20.39 7.09 -6.49
C LEU A 140 -20.16 7.16 -4.97
N LEU A 141 -20.52 8.28 -4.33
CA LEU A 141 -20.42 8.48 -2.89
C LEU A 141 -21.77 8.45 -2.17
N SER A 142 -22.85 8.01 -2.82
CA SER A 142 -24.18 7.97 -2.18
C SER A 142 -24.23 7.06 -0.95
N ASP A 143 -23.30 6.10 -0.85
CA ASP A 143 -23.22 5.11 0.24
C ASP A 143 -22.12 5.48 1.27
N LEU A 144 -21.61 6.71 1.25
CA LEU A 144 -20.57 7.16 2.18
C LEU A 144 -20.98 6.98 3.66
N ASP A 145 -22.23 7.31 4.00
CA ASP A 145 -22.75 7.12 5.36
C ASP A 145 -22.74 5.65 5.78
N GLN A 146 -22.99 4.72 4.85
CA GLN A 146 -22.97 3.28 5.13
C GLN A 146 -21.54 2.78 5.37
N VAL A 147 -20.59 3.30 4.60
CA VAL A 147 -19.16 3.03 4.80
C VAL A 147 -18.72 3.48 6.19
N GLU A 148 -19.07 4.70 6.61
CA GLU A 148 -18.71 5.20 7.93
C GLU A 148 -19.41 4.42 9.05
N MET A 149 -20.70 4.08 8.91
CA MET A 149 -21.41 3.23 9.85
C MET A 149 -20.80 1.83 9.99
N PHE A 150 -20.21 1.29 8.92
CA PHE A 150 -19.48 0.03 8.98
C PHE A 150 -18.18 0.20 9.79
N LEU A 151 -17.38 1.23 9.49
CA LEU A 151 -16.12 1.50 10.18
C LEU A 151 -16.32 1.72 11.69
N GLU A 152 -17.39 2.40 12.10
CA GLU A 152 -17.75 2.63 13.51
C GLU A 152 -17.98 1.35 14.33
N ARG A 153 -18.14 0.19 13.70
CA ARG A 153 -18.30 -1.09 14.41
C ARG A 153 -16.98 -1.59 15.02
N TYR A 154 -15.84 -1.13 14.50
CA TYR A 154 -14.53 -1.71 14.80
C TYR A 154 -13.65 -0.76 15.58
N TRP A 155 -13.78 0.54 15.39
CA TRP A 155 -12.99 1.53 16.13
C TRP A 155 -13.88 2.37 17.04
N ASP A 156 -13.33 2.80 18.17
CA ASP A 156 -13.97 3.82 19.00
C ASP A 156 -13.75 5.19 18.38
N ARG A 157 -14.71 6.11 18.51
CA ARG A 157 -14.64 7.46 17.92
C ARG A 157 -13.33 8.21 18.21
N GLU A 158 -12.76 8.02 19.40
CA GLU A 158 -11.49 8.66 19.81
C GLU A 158 -10.26 8.12 19.06
N GLN A 159 -10.43 7.03 18.29
CA GLN A 159 -9.42 6.37 17.47
C GLN A 159 -9.53 6.73 15.99
N PHE A 160 -10.57 7.47 15.56
CA PHE A 160 -10.75 7.88 14.15
C PHE A 160 -9.92 9.13 13.85
N PRO A 161 -8.95 9.07 12.92
CA PRO A 161 -8.49 10.28 12.26
C PRO A 161 -9.59 10.85 11.37
N ASP A 162 -9.69 12.17 11.29
CA ASP A 162 -10.30 12.79 10.11
C ASP A 162 -9.44 12.41 8.90
N ILE A 163 -10.06 11.85 7.86
CA ILE A 163 -9.37 11.41 6.64
C ILE A 163 -9.81 12.29 5.48
N TYR A 164 -8.83 12.74 4.70
CA TYR A 164 -9.07 13.52 3.49
C TYR A 164 -8.90 12.65 2.27
N VAL A 165 -9.95 12.53 1.47
CA VAL A 165 -9.92 11.75 0.23
C VAL A 165 -9.95 12.71 -0.96
N THR A 166 -9.05 12.48 -1.90
CA THR A 166 -8.97 13.23 -3.15
C THR A 166 -9.32 12.30 -4.31
N LEU A 167 -10.43 12.55 -4.99
CA LEU A 167 -10.82 11.81 -6.19
C LEU A 167 -10.27 12.52 -7.43
N LEU A 168 -9.37 11.84 -8.13
CA LEU A 168 -8.63 12.35 -9.28
C LEU A 168 -9.25 11.84 -10.58
N TYR A 169 -9.37 12.73 -11.57
CA TYR A 169 -9.66 12.33 -12.95
C TYR A 169 -8.36 11.81 -13.60
N SER A 170 -7.91 10.64 -13.14
CA SER A 170 -6.72 9.93 -13.63
C SER A 170 -7.03 8.44 -13.75
N SER A 171 -6.25 7.74 -14.57
CA SER A 171 -6.25 6.27 -14.67
C SER A 171 -5.04 5.62 -13.98
N ASN A 172 -4.13 6.43 -13.43
CA ASN A 172 -2.87 5.97 -12.86
C ASN A 172 -3.02 5.62 -11.38
N GLY A 173 -2.00 5.04 -10.73
CA GLY A 173 -2.15 4.39 -9.42
C GLY A 173 -2.79 5.27 -8.32
N ASN A 174 -3.44 4.60 -7.36
CA ASN A 174 -3.83 5.25 -6.11
C ASN A 174 -2.60 5.46 -5.24
N ASN A 175 -2.63 6.50 -4.41
CA ASN A 175 -1.56 6.79 -3.47
C ASN A 175 -2.17 7.28 -2.16
N TYR A 176 -1.43 7.22 -1.07
CA TYR A 176 -1.89 7.77 0.21
C TYR A 176 -0.73 8.41 0.96
N ASN A 177 -1.04 9.48 1.67
CA ASN A 177 -0.13 10.19 2.55
C ASN A 177 -0.52 9.91 4.01
N PRO A 178 0.14 8.94 4.69
CA PRO A 178 -0.22 8.61 6.06
C PRO A 178 0.04 9.75 7.05
N TYR A 179 0.93 10.70 6.70
CA TYR A 179 1.30 11.83 7.57
C TYR A 179 0.23 12.90 7.62
N LEU A 180 -0.40 13.17 6.48
CA LEU A 180 -1.51 14.12 6.37
C LEU A 180 -2.88 13.44 6.41
N LYS A 181 -2.92 12.11 6.62
CA LYS A 181 -4.14 11.30 6.62
C LYS A 181 -4.94 11.49 5.34
N GLU A 182 -4.23 11.51 4.21
CA GLU A 182 -4.84 11.71 2.90
C GLU A 182 -4.77 10.44 2.05
N SER A 183 -5.81 10.20 1.26
CA SER A 183 -5.83 9.18 0.21
C SER A 183 -6.19 9.82 -1.13
N PHE A 184 -5.55 9.33 -2.19
CA PHE A 184 -5.72 9.80 -3.56
C PHE A 184 -6.20 8.65 -4.41
N PHE A 185 -7.42 8.79 -4.94
CA PHE A 185 -8.06 7.76 -5.75
C PHE A 185 -8.23 8.21 -7.18
N SER A 186 -7.59 7.49 -8.09
CA SER A 186 -7.71 7.72 -9.53
C SER A 186 -8.96 7.01 -10.06
N ILE A 187 -10.00 7.81 -10.32
CA ILE A 187 -11.31 7.31 -10.72
C ILE A 187 -11.79 7.89 -12.05
N GLY A 188 -10.89 8.39 -12.90
CA GLY A 188 -11.23 9.03 -14.18
C GLY A 188 -12.01 8.13 -15.17
N ASN A 189 -11.97 6.82 -14.97
CA ASN A 189 -12.73 5.83 -15.76
C ASN A 189 -14.01 5.33 -15.06
N PHE A 190 -14.34 5.86 -13.89
CA PHE A 190 -15.53 5.44 -13.15
C PHE A 190 -16.71 6.22 -13.71
N TYR A 191 -17.68 5.49 -14.25
CA TYR A 191 -19.01 6.00 -14.58
C TYR A 191 -20.01 5.60 -13.49
N ALA A 192 -21.09 6.37 -13.35
CA ALA A 192 -22.17 6.10 -12.40
C ALA A 192 -22.77 4.69 -12.63
N SER A 193 -22.35 3.74 -11.80
CA SER A 193 -22.82 2.35 -11.79
C SER A 193 -22.60 1.73 -10.43
N GLU A 194 -23.49 0.82 -10.03
CA GLU A 194 -23.38 0.11 -8.74
C GLU A 194 -22.02 -0.56 -8.57
N HIS A 195 -21.45 -1.14 -9.64
CA HIS A 195 -20.12 -1.74 -9.61
C HIS A 195 -19.02 -0.74 -9.20
N ASN A 196 -18.97 0.43 -9.83
CA ASN A 196 -17.97 1.46 -9.52
C ASN A 196 -18.21 2.10 -8.15
N LYS A 197 -19.47 2.23 -7.74
CA LYS A 197 -19.85 2.69 -6.40
C LYS A 197 -19.33 1.74 -5.33
N THR A 198 -19.65 0.45 -5.42
CA THR A 198 -19.12 -0.58 -4.51
C THR A 198 -17.60 -0.59 -4.50
N LYS A 199 -16.96 -0.49 -5.67
CA LYS A 199 -15.51 -0.44 -5.77
C LYS A 199 -14.91 0.76 -5.03
N LEU A 200 -15.52 1.94 -5.13
CA LEU A 200 -15.08 3.12 -4.40
C LEU A 200 -15.30 2.95 -2.89
N SER A 201 -16.43 2.39 -2.45
CA SER A 201 -16.67 2.07 -1.04
C SER A 201 -15.60 1.15 -0.45
N LYS A 202 -15.19 0.10 -1.18
CA LYS A 202 -14.10 -0.79 -0.77
C LYS A 202 -12.78 -0.05 -0.63
N MET A 203 -12.42 0.76 -1.63
CA MET A 203 -11.19 1.56 -1.59
C MET A 203 -11.17 2.53 -0.40
N LEU A 204 -12.32 3.16 -0.09
CA LEU A 204 -12.47 4.01 1.08
C LEU A 204 -12.23 3.23 2.37
N ILE A 205 -12.84 2.05 2.52
CA ILE A 205 -12.64 1.19 3.70
C ILE A 205 -11.18 0.78 3.82
N HIS A 206 -10.57 0.25 2.76
CA HIS A 206 -9.20 -0.25 2.80
C HIS A 206 -8.21 0.81 3.26
N ASP A 207 -8.21 1.97 2.63
CA ASP A 207 -7.30 3.05 2.99
C ASP A 207 -7.63 3.64 4.36
N PHE A 208 -8.91 3.75 4.72
CA PHE A 208 -9.33 4.19 6.05
C PHE A 208 -8.76 3.29 7.14
N VAL A 209 -8.91 1.98 6.98
CA VAL A 209 -8.38 0.97 7.92
C VAL A 209 -6.88 1.10 8.07
N LYS A 210 -6.15 1.21 6.95
CA LYS A 210 -4.68 1.37 6.99
C LYS A 210 -4.25 2.64 7.71
N LEU A 211 -4.93 3.76 7.47
CA LEU A 211 -4.64 5.03 8.12
C LEU A 211 -4.93 4.98 9.64
N CYS A 212 -6.01 4.31 10.05
CA CYS A 212 -6.28 4.02 11.45
C CYS A 212 -5.18 3.16 12.08
N ASN A 213 -4.80 2.06 11.41
CA ASN A 213 -3.78 1.14 11.90
C ASN A 213 -2.45 1.83 12.12
N ILE A 214 -1.98 2.62 11.14
CA ILE A 214 -0.74 3.41 11.26
C ILE A 214 -0.86 4.43 12.39
N THR A 215 -1.96 5.19 12.44
CA THR A 215 -2.18 6.22 13.48
C THR A 215 -2.19 5.59 14.88
N ASN A 216 -2.87 4.47 15.06
CA ASN A 216 -2.97 3.77 16.33
C ASN A 216 -1.65 3.10 16.71
N ALA A 217 -0.94 2.49 15.76
CA ALA A 217 0.38 1.93 15.99
C ALA A 217 1.34 3.01 16.50
N GLU A 218 1.34 4.21 15.90
CA GLU A 218 2.13 5.34 16.40
C GLU A 218 1.68 5.82 17.79
N ALA A 219 0.37 5.87 18.06
CA ALA A 219 -0.21 6.43 19.28
C ALA A 219 -0.11 5.51 20.52
N VAL A 220 -0.20 4.20 20.34
CA VAL A 220 -0.15 3.20 21.44
C VAL A 220 1.24 3.06 22.01
N SER A 221 2.23 3.18 21.15
CA SER A 221 3.45 2.46 21.38
C SER A 221 4.64 3.34 21.74
N GLY A 222 4.72 4.57 21.22
CA GLY A 222 6.03 5.22 21.08
C GLY A 222 7.07 4.35 20.33
N LEU A 223 6.67 3.15 19.87
CA LEU A 223 7.41 2.21 19.05
C LEU A 223 7.35 2.80 17.66
N ARG A 224 8.43 3.47 17.30
CA ARG A 224 8.76 3.57 15.89
C ARG A 224 8.88 2.13 15.40
N ILE A 225 7.94 1.69 14.55
CA ILE A 225 8.10 0.46 13.78
C ILE A 225 9.46 0.59 13.11
N SER A 226 10.40 -0.27 13.49
CA SER A 226 11.76 -0.19 12.98
C SER A 226 11.73 -0.45 11.47
N GLU A 227 12.76 -0.01 10.74
CA GLU A 227 12.87 -0.34 9.32
C GLU A 227 12.86 -1.86 9.09
N GLU A 228 13.32 -2.65 10.08
CA GLU A 228 13.32 -4.11 10.07
C GLU A 228 11.91 -4.71 10.31
N ASP A 229 11.05 -4.02 11.06
CA ASP A 229 9.69 -4.49 11.41
C ASP A 229 8.60 -4.03 10.42
N LEU A 230 8.84 -2.95 9.67
CA LEU A 230 7.91 -2.36 8.72
C LEU A 230 7.33 -3.36 7.69
N PRO A 231 8.11 -4.33 7.18
CA PRO A 231 7.57 -5.41 6.36
C PRO A 231 6.43 -6.20 7.01
N ASN A 232 6.64 -6.68 8.22
CA ASN A 232 5.69 -7.53 8.93
C ASN A 232 4.43 -6.74 9.30
N PHE A 233 4.61 -5.48 9.68
CA PHE A 233 3.49 -4.55 9.87
C PHE A 233 2.69 -4.38 8.57
N THR A 234 3.36 -4.04 7.45
CA THR A 234 2.70 -3.79 6.15
C THR A 234 1.95 -5.04 5.66
N PHE A 235 2.52 -6.23 5.84
CA PHE A 235 1.88 -7.51 5.51
C PHE A 235 0.57 -7.72 6.28
N LEU A 236 0.58 -7.44 7.58
CA LEU A 236 -0.61 -7.53 8.44
C LEU A 236 -1.62 -6.44 8.10
N ASP A 237 -1.15 -5.21 7.87
CA ASP A 237 -1.96 -4.03 7.57
C ASP A 237 -2.75 -4.21 6.25
N GLU A 238 -2.06 -4.59 5.17
CA GLU A 238 -2.71 -4.88 3.88
C GLU A 238 -3.70 -6.05 3.97
N GLY A 239 -3.31 -7.12 4.66
CA GLY A 239 -4.18 -8.28 4.85
C GLY A 239 -5.43 -7.96 5.66
N TYR A 240 -5.29 -7.10 6.68
CA TYR A 240 -6.38 -6.73 7.56
C TYR A 240 -7.34 -5.74 6.88
N ALA A 241 -6.81 -4.79 6.11
CA ALA A 241 -7.60 -3.88 5.30
C ALA A 241 -8.46 -4.64 4.26
N LEU A 242 -7.89 -5.63 3.59
CA LEU A 242 -8.64 -6.51 2.67
C LEU A 242 -9.65 -7.40 3.37
N TRP A 243 -9.32 -7.91 4.56
CA TRP A 243 -10.30 -8.63 5.36
C TRP A 243 -11.51 -7.75 5.67
N GLN A 244 -11.30 -6.49 6.07
CA GLN A 244 -12.38 -5.53 6.32
C GLN A 244 -13.20 -5.19 5.07
N GLU A 245 -12.57 -5.09 3.89
CA GLU A 245 -13.31 -4.97 2.63
C GLU A 245 -14.27 -6.16 2.42
N ASN A 246 -13.80 -7.38 2.69
CA ASN A 246 -14.57 -8.61 2.51
C ASN A 246 -15.68 -8.78 3.56
N GLU A 247 -15.48 -8.24 4.78
CA GLU A 247 -16.52 -8.15 5.81
C GLU A 247 -17.63 -7.20 5.37
N TYR A 248 -17.28 -6.03 4.82
CA TYR A 248 -18.24 -5.06 4.30
C TYR A 248 -19.10 -5.62 3.15
N GLU A 249 -18.49 -6.38 2.23
CA GLU A 249 -19.20 -7.01 1.11
C GLU A 249 -19.95 -8.30 1.49
N GLU A 250 -19.81 -8.77 2.72
CA GLU A 250 -20.40 -10.03 3.19
C GLU A 250 -19.94 -11.30 2.42
N ILE A 251 -18.71 -11.31 1.89
CA ILE A 251 -18.15 -12.40 1.06
C ILE A 251 -17.05 -13.22 1.74
N HIS A 252 -16.98 -13.16 3.06
CA HIS A 252 -15.86 -13.59 3.89
C HIS A 252 -15.46 -15.07 3.69
N SER A 253 -16.42 -15.99 3.59
CA SER A 253 -16.11 -17.41 3.37
C SER A 253 -15.47 -17.70 2.00
N GLY A 254 -15.97 -17.05 0.95
CA GLY A 254 -15.43 -17.16 -0.40
C GLY A 254 -14.06 -16.52 -0.53
N ALA A 255 -13.88 -15.34 0.08
CA ALA A 255 -12.62 -14.61 0.10
C ALA A 255 -11.54 -15.38 0.89
N ALA A 256 -11.87 -15.94 2.06
CA ALA A 256 -10.94 -16.76 2.84
C ALA A 256 -10.45 -17.98 2.06
N PHE A 257 -11.37 -18.72 1.44
CA PHE A 257 -11.01 -19.87 0.62
C PHE A 257 -10.09 -19.46 -0.55
N TYR A 258 -10.42 -18.36 -1.23
CA TYR A 258 -9.62 -17.84 -2.34
C TYR A 258 -8.21 -17.45 -1.90
N ALA A 259 -8.08 -16.62 -0.86
CA ALA A 259 -6.79 -16.15 -0.34
C ALA A 259 -5.91 -17.32 0.11
N HIS A 260 -6.47 -18.30 0.84
CA HIS A 260 -5.73 -19.49 1.25
C HIS A 260 -5.28 -20.34 0.06
N ASN A 261 -6.12 -20.51 -0.96
CA ASN A 261 -5.75 -21.25 -2.16
C ASN A 261 -4.63 -20.55 -2.95
N CYS A 262 -4.71 -19.22 -3.07
CA CYS A 262 -3.63 -18.41 -3.62
C CYS A 262 -2.33 -18.64 -2.84
N ALA A 263 -2.38 -18.51 -1.52
CA ALA A 263 -1.23 -18.74 -0.66
C ALA A 263 -0.62 -20.13 -0.83
N TYR A 264 -1.44 -21.18 -0.91
CA TYR A 264 -0.96 -22.54 -1.18
C TYR A 264 -0.15 -22.63 -2.47
N HIS A 265 -0.66 -22.09 -3.58
CA HIS A 265 0.04 -22.16 -4.87
C HIS A 265 1.33 -21.36 -4.88
N ILE A 266 1.34 -20.20 -4.23
CA ILE A 266 2.54 -19.36 -4.09
C ILE A 266 3.60 -20.08 -3.26
N LEU A 267 3.23 -20.63 -2.10
CA LEU A 267 4.15 -21.32 -1.19
C LEU A 267 4.66 -22.64 -1.78
N LYS A 268 3.78 -23.46 -2.37
CA LYS A 268 4.15 -24.78 -2.93
C LYS A 268 5.18 -24.67 -4.04
N ASN A 269 5.03 -23.68 -4.92
CA ASN A 269 5.93 -23.49 -6.04
C ASN A 269 7.13 -22.59 -5.67
N ASN A 270 7.30 -22.25 -4.39
CA ASN A 270 8.34 -21.33 -3.91
C ASN A 270 8.39 -20.03 -4.72
N LEU A 271 7.22 -19.51 -5.16
CA LEU A 271 7.15 -18.31 -6.00
C LEU A 271 7.73 -17.09 -5.27
N ILE A 272 7.67 -17.10 -3.94
CA ILE A 272 8.32 -16.12 -3.10
C ILE A 272 9.06 -16.86 -2.00
N GLU A 273 10.36 -16.60 -1.88
CA GLU A 273 11.13 -17.10 -0.74
C GLU A 273 10.54 -16.52 0.54
N PHE A 274 9.87 -17.37 1.31
CA PHE A 274 9.15 -16.99 2.49
C PHE A 274 10.01 -16.30 3.57
N VAL A 275 11.32 -16.60 3.57
CA VAL A 275 12.33 -15.94 4.41
C VAL A 275 12.59 -14.51 3.93
N ARG A 276 12.66 -14.28 2.60
CA ARG A 276 12.83 -12.95 2.01
C ARG A 276 11.64 -12.03 2.23
N ILE A 277 10.43 -12.59 2.44
CA ILE A 277 9.24 -11.81 2.84
C ILE A 277 9.49 -11.04 4.14
N GLY A 278 10.25 -11.61 5.08
CA GLY A 278 10.58 -10.96 6.35
C GLY A 278 11.81 -10.05 6.32
N THR A 279 12.68 -10.15 5.30
CA THR A 279 14.01 -9.50 5.33
C THR A 279 14.31 -8.57 4.16
N GLU A 280 13.67 -8.73 2.98
CA GLU A 280 13.96 -7.93 1.78
C GLU A 280 12.84 -6.96 1.37
N TRP A 281 11.71 -6.94 2.08
CA TRP A 281 10.59 -6.01 1.85
C TRP A 281 10.91 -4.54 2.13
N MET A 282 12.11 -4.21 2.62
CA MET A 282 12.53 -2.87 3.06
C MET A 282 12.48 -1.78 1.98
N SER A 283 12.19 -2.10 0.72
CA SER A 283 11.89 -1.06 -0.27
C SER A 283 10.39 -1.03 -0.53
N PHE A 284 9.79 0.14 -0.39
CA PHE A 284 8.45 0.49 -0.89
C PHE A 284 8.21 0.01 -2.35
N ASP A 285 9.30 -0.24 -3.08
CA ASP A 285 9.31 -0.86 -4.40
C ASP A 285 8.83 -2.32 -4.44
N LEU A 286 9.03 -3.13 -3.39
CA LEU A 286 8.55 -4.51 -3.33
C LEU A 286 7.02 -4.59 -3.16
N CYS A 287 6.42 -3.77 -2.29
CA CYS A 287 4.96 -3.72 -2.13
C CYS A 287 4.24 -3.32 -3.45
N LYS A 288 4.86 -2.45 -4.25
CA LYS A 288 4.40 -2.10 -5.60
C LYS A 288 4.67 -3.18 -6.67
N LYS A 289 5.64 -4.07 -6.44
CA LYS A 289 6.02 -5.16 -7.35
C LYS A 289 5.25 -6.46 -7.10
N TYR A 290 4.73 -6.67 -5.89
CA TYR A 290 4.17 -7.98 -5.50
C TYR A 290 2.78 -7.88 -4.84
N PRO A 291 1.70 -7.65 -5.59
CA PRO A 291 0.31 -7.80 -5.14
C PRO A 291 -0.03 -9.17 -4.54
N VAL A 292 0.86 -10.17 -4.72
CA VAL A 292 0.87 -11.41 -3.93
C VAL A 292 0.74 -11.17 -2.43
N ILE A 293 1.32 -10.06 -1.95
CA ILE A 293 1.29 -9.62 -0.56
C ILE A 293 -0.15 -9.51 -0.04
N GLN A 294 -1.06 -9.01 -0.87
CA GLN A 294 -2.45 -8.83 -0.51
C GLN A 294 -3.13 -10.17 -0.24
N GLU A 295 -2.95 -11.15 -1.13
CA GLU A 295 -3.56 -12.48 -0.98
C GLU A 295 -2.91 -13.28 0.16
N LEU A 296 -1.57 -13.21 0.29
CA LEU A 296 -0.86 -13.86 1.40
C LEU A 296 -1.22 -13.24 2.75
N GLY A 297 -1.26 -11.90 2.83
CA GLY A 297 -1.65 -11.16 4.03
C GLY A 297 -3.09 -11.44 4.42
N THR A 298 -4.01 -11.40 3.45
CA THR A 298 -5.43 -11.73 3.67
C THR A 298 -5.59 -13.17 4.17
N SER A 299 -4.91 -14.13 3.53
CA SER A 299 -4.86 -15.53 3.96
C SER A 299 -4.34 -15.68 5.38
N PHE A 300 -3.29 -14.93 5.74
CA PHE A 300 -2.71 -14.95 7.08
C PHE A 300 -3.67 -14.39 8.13
N ILE A 301 -4.34 -13.27 7.83
CA ILE A 301 -5.34 -12.67 8.72
C ILE A 301 -6.52 -13.61 8.96
N TYR A 302 -7.07 -14.24 7.91
CA TYR A 302 -8.13 -15.26 8.09
C TYR A 302 -7.68 -16.39 9.01
N PHE A 303 -6.44 -16.88 8.84
CA PHE A 303 -5.89 -17.91 9.72
C PHE A 303 -5.77 -17.46 11.18
N ILE A 304 -5.29 -16.23 11.44
CA ILE A 304 -5.18 -15.70 12.81
C ILE A 304 -6.58 -15.54 13.42
N ILE A 305 -7.54 -15.00 12.67
CA ILE A 305 -8.92 -14.83 13.13
C ILE A 305 -9.53 -16.16 13.56
N ASP A 306 -9.36 -17.21 12.75
CA ASP A 306 -9.87 -18.55 13.03
C ASP A 306 -9.20 -19.21 14.26
N ARG A 307 -7.91 -18.94 14.50
CA ARG A 307 -7.13 -19.60 15.55
C ARG A 307 -7.15 -18.87 16.89
N VAL A 308 -7.19 -17.55 16.87
CA VAL A 308 -6.93 -16.70 18.02
C VAL A 308 -8.19 -15.97 18.46
N SER A 309 -8.81 -15.22 17.55
CA SER A 309 -10.15 -14.59 17.60
C SER A 309 -10.14 -13.25 16.83
N PRO A 310 -11.28 -12.84 16.23
CA PRO A 310 -11.40 -11.52 15.61
C PRO A 310 -11.04 -10.36 16.55
N LEU A 311 -11.44 -10.44 17.82
CA LEU A 311 -11.22 -9.38 18.81
C LEU A 311 -9.72 -9.15 19.08
N LYS A 312 -8.90 -10.19 19.09
CA LYS A 312 -7.45 -10.05 19.30
C LYS A 312 -6.74 -9.43 18.09
N VAL A 313 -7.22 -9.72 16.88
CA VAL A 313 -6.72 -9.08 15.65
C VAL A 313 -7.12 -7.61 15.62
N LEU A 314 -8.36 -7.29 16.00
CA LEU A 314 -8.79 -5.90 16.16
C LEU A 314 -7.92 -5.16 17.20
N ASN A 315 -7.66 -5.80 18.34
CA ASN A 315 -6.87 -5.20 19.40
C ASN A 315 -5.42 -4.90 18.99
N LEU A 316 -4.83 -5.70 18.07
CA LEU A 316 -3.51 -5.44 17.49
C LEU A 316 -3.45 -4.04 16.86
N PHE A 317 -4.56 -3.55 16.29
CA PHE A 317 -4.61 -2.26 15.62
C PHE A 317 -5.39 -1.18 16.40
N SER A 318 -5.78 -1.48 17.64
CA SER A 318 -6.57 -0.56 18.48
C SER A 318 -5.68 0.20 19.47
N LYS A 319 -6.14 1.38 19.92
CA LYS A 319 -5.41 2.18 20.90
C LYS A 319 -5.36 1.57 22.32
N ASN A 320 -6.13 0.51 22.56
CA ASN A 320 -6.44 0.03 23.91
C ASN A 320 -5.39 -0.92 24.50
N SER A 321 -4.34 -1.27 23.78
CA SER A 321 -3.20 -2.08 24.27
C SER A 321 -2.12 -1.20 24.91
N SER A 322 -2.49 -0.49 25.98
CA SER A 322 -1.65 0.49 26.67
C SER A 322 -0.63 -0.16 27.62
N ASP A 323 0.25 -1.05 27.15
CA ASP A 323 1.42 -1.44 27.94
C ASP A 323 2.66 -0.68 27.45
N ALA A 324 2.99 0.39 28.19
CA ALA A 324 4.07 1.34 27.88
C ALA A 324 5.49 0.76 27.97
N ASN A 325 5.63 -0.56 28.12
CA ASN A 325 6.91 -1.25 28.30
C ASN A 325 7.33 -2.15 27.12
N LEU A 326 6.50 -2.24 26.07
CA LEU A 326 6.86 -3.04 24.89
C LEU A 326 7.91 -2.28 24.06
N ILE A 327 8.99 -2.97 23.70
CA ILE A 327 10.20 -2.37 23.11
C ILE A 327 10.38 -2.72 21.61
N SER A 328 9.60 -3.66 21.08
CA SER A 328 9.63 -4.07 19.67
C SER A 328 8.24 -4.45 19.13
N TRP A 329 8.12 -4.48 17.79
CA TRP A 329 6.89 -4.92 17.11
C TRP A 329 6.55 -6.40 17.38
N ASP A 330 7.54 -7.31 17.41
CA ASP A 330 7.26 -8.73 17.71
C ASP A 330 6.73 -8.93 19.13
N GLU A 331 7.24 -8.19 20.12
CA GLU A 331 6.70 -8.24 21.49
C GLU A 331 5.26 -7.75 21.54
N TYR A 332 4.92 -6.73 20.76
CA TYR A 332 3.56 -6.23 20.64
C TYR A 332 2.61 -7.22 19.95
N VAL A 333 3.06 -7.87 18.88
CA VAL A 333 2.34 -8.98 18.23
C VAL A 333 2.14 -10.13 19.21
N ARG A 334 3.18 -10.53 19.95
CA ARG A 334 3.11 -11.60 20.94
C ARG A 334 2.18 -11.29 22.09
N PHE A 335 2.18 -10.05 22.57
CA PHE A 335 1.23 -9.59 23.58
C PHE A 335 -0.21 -9.70 23.08
N SER A 336 -0.47 -9.21 21.86
CA SER A 336 -1.82 -9.12 21.29
C SER A 336 -2.38 -10.47 20.85
N LEU A 337 -1.56 -11.28 20.17
CA LEU A 337 -1.98 -12.55 19.56
C LEU A 337 -1.60 -13.78 20.39
N GLY A 338 -0.73 -13.63 21.39
CA GLY A 338 -0.26 -14.71 22.27
C GLY A 338 0.92 -15.52 21.72
N LYS A 339 1.41 -15.20 20.51
CA LYS A 339 2.53 -15.88 19.83
C LYS A 339 3.35 -14.87 19.03
N SER A 340 4.64 -15.14 18.84
CA SER A 340 5.48 -14.33 17.95
C SER A 340 4.98 -14.38 16.51
N PHE A 341 5.35 -13.38 15.71
CA PHE A 341 4.99 -13.35 14.31
C PHE A 341 5.56 -14.56 13.56
N VAL A 342 6.78 -14.98 13.90
CA VAL A 342 7.47 -16.14 13.30
C VAL A 342 6.70 -17.45 13.56
N GLU A 343 6.27 -17.69 14.81
CA GLU A 343 5.50 -18.89 15.16
C GLU A 343 4.17 -18.94 14.42
N LEU A 344 3.42 -17.83 14.42
CA LEU A 344 2.14 -17.74 13.70
C LEU A 344 2.31 -18.02 12.21
N ARG A 345 3.39 -17.49 11.63
CA ARG A 345 3.73 -17.65 10.23
C ARG A 345 4.06 -19.10 9.86
N GLU A 346 4.80 -19.82 10.71
CA GLU A 346 5.08 -21.24 10.52
C GLU A 346 3.80 -22.08 10.64
N GLU A 347 2.98 -21.83 11.66
CA GLU A 347 1.71 -22.54 11.84
C GLU A 347 0.73 -22.29 10.69
N TRP A 348 0.68 -21.06 10.18
CA TRP A 348 -0.11 -20.71 9.01
C TRP A 348 0.36 -21.49 7.78
N ARG A 349 1.68 -21.51 7.53
CA ARG A 349 2.24 -22.24 6.39
C ARG A 349 1.84 -23.71 6.44
N ASP A 350 2.02 -24.34 7.61
CA ASP A 350 1.69 -25.75 7.79
C ASP A 350 0.17 -25.99 7.64
N PHE A 351 -0.66 -25.11 8.19
CA PHE A 351 -2.11 -25.11 7.98
C PHE A 351 -2.51 -25.04 6.50
N ILE A 352 -1.89 -24.13 5.74
CA ILE A 352 -2.16 -23.96 4.31
C ILE A 352 -1.80 -25.25 3.55
N PHE A 353 -0.64 -25.83 3.83
CA PHE A 353 -0.24 -27.10 3.21
C PHE A 353 -1.16 -28.26 3.60
N ASP A 354 -1.53 -28.39 4.86
CA ASP A 354 -2.39 -29.49 5.32
C ASP A 354 -3.80 -29.41 4.75
N LYS A 355 -4.40 -28.21 4.76
CA LYS A 355 -5.79 -28.00 4.33
C LYS A 355 -5.93 -28.04 2.80
N PHE A 356 -5.03 -27.38 2.06
CA PHE A 356 -5.21 -27.18 0.62
C PHE A 356 -4.48 -28.20 -0.26
N LYS A 357 -3.67 -29.11 0.30
CA LYS A 357 -2.95 -30.13 -0.50
C LYS A 357 -3.84 -30.98 -1.41
N ASN A 358 -5.10 -31.23 -1.01
CA ASN A 358 -6.03 -32.09 -1.74
C ASN A 358 -7.21 -31.33 -2.39
N GLU A 359 -7.36 -30.03 -2.12
CA GLU A 359 -8.55 -29.24 -2.53
C GLU A 359 -8.35 -28.48 -3.85
N THR A 360 -7.11 -28.42 -4.35
CA THR A 360 -6.77 -27.65 -5.55
C THR A 360 -7.07 -28.42 -6.84
N LYS A 361 -7.64 -27.72 -7.84
CA LYS A 361 -7.78 -28.26 -9.20
C LYS A 361 -6.81 -27.53 -10.12
N SER A 362 -5.90 -28.27 -10.75
CA SER A 362 -5.20 -27.75 -11.93
C SER A 362 -6.24 -27.48 -13.01
N SER A 363 -6.28 -26.27 -13.55
CA SER A 363 -7.09 -25.94 -14.72
C SER A 363 -6.16 -25.59 -15.87
N TYR A 364 -6.41 -26.19 -17.03
CA TYR A 364 -5.69 -25.83 -18.26
C TYR A 364 -6.22 -24.54 -18.90
N ASP A 365 -7.34 -23.99 -18.39
CA ASP A 365 -8.16 -23.01 -19.10
C ASP A 365 -8.18 -21.62 -18.44
N ILE A 366 -7.28 -21.30 -17.50
CA ILE A 366 -7.21 -19.94 -16.97
C ILE A 366 -6.72 -19.01 -18.08
N LEU A 367 -5.48 -19.18 -18.54
CA LEU A 367 -4.98 -18.61 -19.79
C LEU A 367 -5.26 -19.59 -20.93
N SER A 368 -6.32 -19.33 -21.69
CA SER A 368 -6.67 -20.11 -22.88
C SER A 368 -5.68 -19.87 -24.02
N TYR A 369 -5.12 -18.67 -24.11
CA TYR A 369 -4.13 -18.31 -25.12
C TYR A 369 -3.07 -17.35 -24.55
N ILE A 370 -1.82 -17.51 -24.99
CA ILE A 370 -0.76 -16.53 -24.75
C ILE A 370 0.23 -16.59 -25.92
N ARG A 371 0.67 -15.42 -26.39
CA ARG A 371 1.62 -15.29 -27.49
C ARG A 371 2.44 -14.02 -27.34
N LEU A 372 3.74 -14.11 -27.64
CA LEU A 372 4.61 -12.94 -27.79
C LEU A 372 4.17 -12.12 -29.01
N GLU A 373 3.75 -10.88 -28.79
CA GLU A 373 3.40 -9.93 -29.86
C GLU A 373 4.59 -9.06 -30.25
N GLU A 374 5.33 -8.58 -29.25
CA GLU A 374 6.41 -7.62 -29.44
C GLU A 374 7.53 -7.90 -28.45
N GLU A 375 8.76 -7.71 -28.92
CA GLU A 375 9.96 -7.75 -28.10
C GLU A 375 10.70 -6.42 -28.25
N THR A 376 10.93 -5.74 -27.12
CA THR A 376 11.72 -4.51 -27.04
C THR A 376 13.01 -4.77 -26.27
N ASP A 377 13.95 -3.84 -26.24
CA ASP A 377 15.20 -4.03 -25.46
C ASP A 377 14.94 -4.24 -23.97
N GLU A 378 13.83 -3.70 -23.45
CA GLU A 378 13.51 -3.70 -22.02
C GLU A 378 12.39 -4.71 -21.65
N HIS A 379 11.53 -5.10 -22.60
CA HIS A 379 10.31 -5.84 -22.29
C HIS A 379 9.93 -6.88 -23.35
N TYR A 380 9.32 -7.97 -22.89
CA TYR A 380 8.45 -8.83 -23.72
C TYR A 380 7.00 -8.35 -23.58
N CYS A 381 6.26 -8.34 -24.68
CA CYS A 381 4.85 -7.97 -24.70
C CYS A 381 4.01 -9.16 -25.17
N PHE A 382 3.17 -9.68 -24.29
CA PHE A 382 2.32 -10.83 -24.56
C PHE A 382 0.86 -10.42 -24.71
N TYR A 383 0.26 -10.83 -25.81
CA TYR A 383 -1.19 -10.94 -25.89
C TYR A 383 -1.63 -12.21 -25.18
N TYR A 384 -2.73 -12.13 -24.44
CA TYR A 384 -3.34 -13.29 -23.81
C TYR A 384 -4.86 -13.23 -23.93
N ASP A 385 -5.48 -14.41 -24.06
CA ASP A 385 -6.90 -14.59 -23.78
C ASP A 385 -7.03 -15.38 -22.50
N SER A 386 -7.99 -14.99 -21.66
CA SER A 386 -8.28 -15.68 -20.43
C SER A 386 -9.77 -15.87 -20.26
N ASN A 387 -10.17 -17.07 -19.83
CA ASN A 387 -11.54 -17.32 -19.39
C ASN A 387 -11.81 -16.75 -17.98
N SER A 388 -10.81 -16.13 -17.37
CA SER A 388 -10.85 -15.48 -16.06
C SER A 388 -10.31 -14.06 -16.16
N PRO A 389 -10.78 -13.11 -15.35
CA PRO A 389 -10.23 -11.76 -15.32
C PRO A 389 -8.90 -11.73 -14.57
N VAL A 390 -7.86 -12.35 -15.12
CA VAL A 390 -6.51 -12.30 -14.56
C VAL A 390 -5.86 -10.96 -14.86
N LYS A 391 -4.99 -10.51 -13.94
CA LYS A 391 -4.17 -9.31 -14.12
C LYS A 391 -2.73 -9.63 -13.78
N GLY A 392 -1.80 -9.04 -14.53
CA GLY A 392 -0.38 -8.99 -14.19
C GLY A 392 -0.21 -8.45 -12.76
N ARG A 393 0.79 -8.98 -12.06
CA ARG A 393 1.11 -8.71 -10.65
C ARG A 393 0.14 -9.33 -9.63
N ASN A 394 -1.15 -9.43 -9.95
CA ASN A 394 -2.14 -10.01 -9.04
C ASN A 394 -2.24 -11.53 -9.18
N ASN A 395 -2.43 -11.99 -10.41
CA ASN A 395 -2.79 -13.38 -10.69
C ASN A 395 -1.79 -14.08 -11.61
N VAL A 396 -0.81 -13.35 -12.15
CA VAL A 396 0.19 -13.87 -13.08
C VAL A 396 1.59 -13.55 -12.56
N PHE A 397 2.42 -14.59 -12.42
CA PHE A 397 3.83 -14.50 -12.05
C PHE A 397 4.66 -15.09 -13.18
N VAL A 398 5.73 -14.40 -13.56
CA VAL A 398 6.56 -14.81 -14.69
C VAL A 398 7.99 -14.97 -14.22
N TYR A 399 8.56 -16.15 -14.47
CA TYR A 399 9.94 -16.48 -14.15
C TYR A 399 10.72 -16.68 -15.43
N ASP A 400 11.97 -16.23 -15.44
CA ASP A 400 12.91 -16.60 -16.49
C ASP A 400 13.42 -18.05 -16.31
N ASP A 401 14.24 -18.49 -17.24
CA ASP A 401 14.93 -19.79 -17.24
C ASP A 401 15.95 -20.00 -16.11
N GLN A 402 16.24 -18.97 -15.31
CA GLN A 402 17.07 -19.02 -14.12
C GLN A 402 16.24 -18.98 -12.82
N ASP A 403 14.93 -19.21 -12.93
CA ASP A 403 13.96 -19.14 -11.82
C ASP A 403 13.93 -17.76 -11.14
N LYS A 404 14.26 -16.69 -11.88
CA LYS A 404 14.16 -15.32 -11.37
C LYS A 404 12.80 -14.72 -11.73
N LEU A 405 12.11 -14.21 -10.71
CA LEU A 405 10.84 -13.50 -10.88
C LEU A 405 11.05 -12.17 -11.63
N LEU A 406 10.30 -12.01 -12.72
CA LEU A 406 10.25 -10.82 -13.55
C LEU A 406 9.06 -9.94 -13.16
N ASP A 407 9.21 -8.61 -13.26
CA ASP A 407 8.08 -7.72 -13.10
C ASP A 407 7.15 -7.89 -14.31
N VAL A 408 5.84 -7.98 -14.06
CA VAL A 408 4.81 -8.14 -15.08
C VAL A 408 3.74 -7.09 -14.85
N TRP A 409 3.09 -6.52 -15.85
CA TRP A 409 1.96 -5.60 -15.65
C TRP A 409 1.05 -5.58 -16.86
N ASP A 410 -0.19 -5.12 -16.68
CA ASP A 410 -1.12 -4.96 -17.78
C ASP A 410 -0.93 -3.61 -18.48
N LYS A 411 -0.93 -3.63 -19.81
CA LYS A 411 -1.02 -2.43 -20.65
C LYS A 411 -1.95 -2.70 -21.83
N PHE A 412 -3.14 -2.09 -21.83
CA PHE A 412 -4.14 -2.25 -22.89
C PHE A 412 -4.51 -3.71 -23.21
N GLY A 413 -4.70 -4.55 -22.18
CA GLY A 413 -5.03 -5.97 -22.35
C GLY A 413 -3.84 -6.86 -22.73
N ARG A 414 -2.61 -6.34 -22.61
CA ARG A 414 -1.36 -7.10 -22.83
C ARG A 414 -0.60 -7.25 -21.52
N LEU A 415 0.05 -8.40 -21.34
CA LEU A 415 1.03 -8.61 -20.27
C LEU A 415 2.39 -8.12 -20.74
N MET A 416 2.86 -7.06 -20.12
CA MET A 416 4.23 -6.57 -20.26
C MET A 416 5.10 -7.32 -19.26
N VAL A 417 6.21 -7.91 -19.69
CA VAL A 417 7.16 -8.63 -18.82
C VAL A 417 8.53 -7.98 -18.96
N GLU A 418 9.11 -7.57 -17.84
CA GLU A 418 10.46 -6.98 -17.78
C GLU A 418 11.54 -7.98 -18.19
N LYS A 419 12.51 -7.55 -19.01
CA LYS A 419 13.69 -8.35 -19.34
C LYS A 419 14.79 -8.16 -18.32
N LYS A 420 15.36 -9.28 -17.84
CA LYS A 420 16.57 -9.28 -17.00
C LYS A 420 17.66 -10.15 -17.60
N GLY A 421 18.16 -9.71 -18.75
CA GLY A 421 19.21 -10.42 -19.50
C GLY A 421 18.65 -11.36 -20.55
N LYS A 422 19.48 -12.31 -20.99
CA LYS A 422 19.08 -13.32 -21.96
C LYS A 422 18.36 -14.46 -21.24
N THR A 423 17.21 -14.87 -21.78
CA THR A 423 16.45 -16.00 -21.29
C THR A 423 15.89 -16.80 -22.46
N GLU A 424 15.92 -18.13 -22.38
CA GLU A 424 15.46 -19.04 -23.43
C GLU A 424 13.96 -19.32 -23.34
N TYR A 425 13.39 -19.19 -22.16
CA TYR A 425 11.96 -19.42 -21.93
C TYR A 425 11.47 -18.66 -20.72
N LEU A 426 10.16 -18.40 -20.71
CA LEU A 426 9.44 -17.86 -19.57
C LEU A 426 8.49 -18.90 -19.00
N THR A 427 8.37 -18.94 -17.69
CA THR A 427 7.38 -19.77 -16.98
C THR A 427 6.31 -18.87 -16.36
N PHE A 428 5.09 -18.98 -16.85
CA PHE A 428 3.91 -18.27 -16.37
C PHE A 428 3.20 -19.13 -15.32
N TYR A 429 3.18 -18.67 -14.08
CA TYR A 429 2.33 -19.20 -13.01
C TYR A 429 1.10 -18.31 -12.90
N VAL A 430 -0.07 -18.90 -13.12
CA VAL A 430 -1.34 -18.17 -13.08
C VAL A 430 -2.23 -18.77 -12.00
N VAL A 431 -2.76 -17.91 -11.14
CA VAL A 431 -3.61 -18.33 -10.01
C VAL A 431 -4.87 -17.47 -10.01
N TYR A 432 -6.02 -18.12 -10.06
CA TYR A 432 -7.32 -17.45 -9.99
C TYR A 432 -8.35 -18.33 -9.29
N ARG A 433 -9.00 -17.81 -8.24
CA ARG A 433 -9.93 -18.57 -7.40
C ARG A 433 -9.31 -19.88 -6.88
N ASN A 434 -9.94 -21.01 -7.20
CA ASN A 434 -9.55 -22.35 -6.80
C ASN A 434 -8.68 -23.07 -7.86
N PHE A 435 -8.19 -22.33 -8.86
CA PHE A 435 -7.45 -22.87 -9.99
C PHE A 435 -6.03 -22.30 -10.05
N SER A 436 -5.10 -23.14 -10.49
CA SER A 436 -3.77 -22.73 -10.91
C SER A 436 -3.41 -23.32 -12.26
N GLN A 437 -2.59 -22.60 -13.01
CA GLN A 437 -2.01 -23.02 -14.27
C GLN A 437 -0.53 -22.67 -14.30
N ILE A 438 0.29 -23.58 -14.82
CA ILE A 438 1.70 -23.33 -15.11
C ILE A 438 1.86 -23.49 -16.63
N LYS A 439 2.41 -22.49 -17.29
CA LYS A 439 2.63 -22.50 -18.74
C LYS A 439 4.04 -22.03 -19.06
N LYS A 440 4.83 -22.90 -19.67
CA LYS A 440 6.16 -22.56 -20.19
C LYS A 440 6.02 -22.03 -21.62
N TYR A 441 6.74 -20.96 -21.94
CA TYR A 441 6.77 -20.32 -23.25
C TYR A 441 8.23 -20.16 -23.70
N GLU A 442 8.59 -20.77 -24.82
CA GLU A 442 9.92 -20.61 -25.43
C GLU A 442 9.97 -19.30 -26.21
N LEU A 443 11.03 -18.49 -26.00
CA LEU A 443 11.16 -17.13 -26.54
C LEU A 443 11.78 -17.11 -27.95
#